data_AF-A0A840PQE7-F1
#
_entry.id   AF-A0A840PQE7-F1
#
_cell.length_a   1.000
_cell.length_b   1.000
_cell.length_c   1.000
_cell.angle_alpha   90.00
_cell.angle_beta   90.00
_cell.angle_gamma   90.00
#
_symmetry.space_group_name_H-M   'P 1'
#
loop_
_entity.id
_entity.type
_entity.pdbx_description
1 polymer ?
#
loop_
_entity_poly.entity_id
_entity_poly.type
_entity_poly.pdbx_seq_one_letter_code
_entity_poly.pdbx_strand_id
1 'polypeptide(L)'
;MARTDLNAVPVPRAGLDLTAALTPAIADGHMFVHSERRMVRVKNANASARTVTVQIPATVDGQDVVDRTYVIPATSGDVLIPPFPAVYRQANGKVYIDYSDPAGLSVAVLELPV
;
A
#
# COMPACT_ATOMS: atom_id res chain seq x y z
N MET A 1 -1.38 18.07 5.11
CA MET A 1 -2.26 17.30 6.00
C MET A 1 -1.58 15.96 6.29
N ALA A 2 -2.03 15.18 7.27
CA ALA A 2 -1.27 14.04 7.79
C ALA A 2 -1.77 12.72 7.20
N ARG A 3 -0.83 11.94 6.65
CA ARG A 3 -1.02 10.54 6.20
C ARG A 3 -1.60 9.69 7.35
N THR A 4 -2.50 8.76 7.05
CA THR A 4 -3.14 7.91 8.08
C THR A 4 -2.47 6.55 8.21
N ASP A 5 -2.43 5.98 9.42
CA ASP A 5 -1.92 4.63 9.67
C ASP A 5 -2.91 3.54 9.25
N LEU A 6 -2.40 2.55 8.53
CA LEU A 6 -3.08 1.28 8.26
C LEU A 6 -2.53 0.21 9.19
N ASN A 7 -3.44 -0.38 9.97
CA ASN A 7 -3.11 -1.52 10.79
C ASN A 7 -2.98 -2.77 9.90
N ALA A 8 -1.93 -3.56 10.14
CA ALA A 8 -1.78 -4.84 9.47
C ALA A 8 -2.85 -5.82 9.97
N VAL A 9 -3.50 -6.50 9.04
CA VAL A 9 -4.49 -7.55 9.30
C VAL A 9 -3.78 -8.90 9.21
N PRO A 10 -3.66 -9.66 10.31
CA PRO A 10 -3.08 -10.99 10.28
C PRO A 10 -3.92 -11.91 9.39
N VAL A 11 -3.26 -12.76 8.59
CA VAL A 11 -3.93 -13.80 7.80
C VAL A 11 -3.93 -15.10 8.62
N PRO A 12 -5.04 -15.47 9.28
CA PRO A 12 -5.08 -16.66 10.13
C PRO A 12 -5.21 -17.94 9.28
N ARG A 13 -4.85 -19.08 9.86
CA ARG A 13 -5.03 -20.41 9.23
C ARG A 13 -6.50 -20.79 9.02
N ALA A 14 -7.43 -20.10 9.68
CA ALA A 14 -8.87 -20.25 9.48
C ALA A 14 -9.39 -19.58 8.19
N GLY A 15 -8.53 -18.85 7.46
CA GLY A 15 -8.93 -18.01 6.34
C GLY A 15 -9.29 -16.59 6.76
N LEU A 16 -9.19 -15.66 5.83
CA LEU A 16 -9.47 -14.24 6.02
C LEU A 16 -10.50 -13.78 5.00
N ASP A 17 -11.53 -13.05 5.45
CA ASP A 17 -12.35 -12.26 4.53
C ASP A 17 -11.54 -11.05 4.06
N LEU A 18 -11.01 -11.14 2.85
CA LEU A 18 -10.19 -10.09 2.27
C LEU A 18 -10.99 -8.81 2.03
N THR A 19 -12.31 -8.89 1.80
CA THR A 19 -13.15 -7.72 1.53
C THR A 19 -13.39 -6.92 2.81
N ALA A 20 -13.63 -7.59 3.93
CA ALA A 20 -13.79 -6.95 5.23
C ALA A 20 -12.51 -6.25 5.73
N ALA A 21 -11.34 -6.65 5.23
CA ALA A 21 -10.04 -6.05 5.58
C ALA A 21 -9.74 -4.72 4.86
N LEU A 22 -10.55 -4.32 3.88
CA LEU A 22 -10.31 -3.13 3.06
C LEU A 22 -10.67 -1.84 3.81
N THR A 23 -9.77 -0.86 3.73
CA THR A 23 -9.99 0.51 4.21
C THR A 23 -10.03 1.45 2.99
N PRO A 24 -10.98 2.41 2.92
CA PRO A 24 -10.99 3.42 1.86
C PRO A 24 -9.66 4.20 1.79
N ALA A 25 -9.18 4.45 0.57
CA ALA A 25 -8.05 5.34 0.37
C ALA A 25 -8.42 6.79 0.74
N ILE A 26 -7.43 7.57 1.14
CA ILE A 26 -7.59 9.00 1.47
C ILE A 26 -6.64 9.84 0.64
N ALA A 27 -6.96 11.12 0.45
CA ALA A 27 -6.18 12.03 -0.40
C ALA A 27 -4.74 12.21 0.08
N ASP A 28 -4.51 12.22 1.39
CA ASP A 28 -3.18 12.35 2.00
C ASP A 28 -2.34 11.06 1.98
N GLY A 29 -2.89 9.99 1.41
CA GLY A 29 -2.25 8.67 1.39
C GLY A 29 -2.29 7.95 2.75
N HIS A 30 -1.65 6.78 2.77
CA HIS A 30 -1.60 5.89 3.92
C HIS A 30 -0.17 5.50 4.26
N MET A 31 0.07 5.12 5.51
CA MET A 31 1.33 4.55 5.97
C MET A 31 1.11 3.30 6.81
N PHE A 32 2.10 2.42 6.85
CA PHE A 32 2.05 1.23 7.69
C PHE A 32 3.46 0.84 8.13
N VAL A 33 3.58 0.14 9.26
CA VAL A 33 4.87 -0.30 9.78
C VAL A 33 5.52 -1.28 8.80
N HIS A 34 6.80 -1.08 8.49
CA HIS A 34 7.56 -1.95 7.58
C HIS A 34 7.70 -3.36 8.14
N SER A 35 7.57 -4.36 7.26
CA SER A 35 7.87 -5.77 7.55
C SER A 35 8.01 -6.53 6.24
N GLU A 36 8.95 -7.49 6.20
CA GLU A 36 9.13 -8.38 5.04
C GLU A 36 8.03 -9.46 4.92
N ARG A 37 7.06 -9.47 5.85
CA ARG A 37 5.90 -10.38 5.84
C ARG A 37 4.59 -9.69 5.49
N ARG A 38 4.62 -8.38 5.20
CA ARG A 38 3.43 -7.57 4.94
C ARG A 38 3.24 -7.33 3.45
N MET A 39 2.09 -7.71 2.95
CA MET A 39 1.65 -7.50 1.58
C MET A 39 0.59 -6.40 1.54
N VAL A 40 0.50 -5.66 0.44
CA VAL A 40 -0.51 -4.62 0.29
C VAL A 40 -1.50 -5.04 -0.77
N ARG A 41 -2.76 -5.22 -0.39
CA ARG A 41 -3.86 -5.41 -1.34
C ARG A 41 -4.45 -4.05 -1.68
N VAL A 42 -4.64 -3.79 -2.97
CA VAL A 42 -5.34 -2.58 -3.45
C VAL A 42 -6.44 -2.99 -4.42
N LYS A 43 -7.65 -2.50 -4.15
CA LYS A 43 -8.82 -2.71 -4.98
C LYS A 43 -9.31 -1.39 -5.56
N ASN A 44 -9.64 -1.38 -6.85
CA ASN A 44 -10.19 -0.24 -7.56
C ASN A 44 -11.55 -0.60 -8.15
N ALA A 45 -12.60 0.03 -7.63
CA ALA A 45 -13.96 -0.09 -8.15
C ALA A 45 -14.33 1.04 -9.13
N ASN A 46 -13.41 1.97 -9.39
CA ASN A 46 -13.64 3.12 -10.27
C ASN A 46 -13.59 2.72 -11.75
N ALA A 47 -14.32 3.43 -12.61
CA ALA A 47 -14.27 3.25 -14.06
C ALA A 47 -12.94 3.69 -14.71
N SER A 48 -12.10 4.41 -13.99
CA SER A 48 -10.74 4.80 -14.41
C SER A 48 -9.67 4.02 -13.66
N ALA A 49 -8.53 3.78 -14.32
CA ALA A 49 -7.35 3.22 -13.66
C ALA A 49 -6.79 4.20 -12.63
N ARG A 50 -6.15 3.66 -11.59
CA ARG A 50 -5.56 4.45 -10.50
C ARG A 50 -4.12 4.03 -10.30
N THR A 51 -3.27 4.98 -9.97
CA THR A 51 -1.86 4.70 -9.68
C THR A 51 -1.63 4.78 -8.17
N VAL A 52 -1.00 3.76 -7.65
CA VAL A 52 -0.50 3.68 -6.28
C VAL A 52 1.00 3.91 -6.33
N THR A 53 1.51 4.86 -5.57
CA THR A 53 2.93 5.18 -5.49
C THR A 53 3.45 4.81 -4.11
N VAL A 54 4.56 4.07 -4.06
CA VAL A 54 5.22 3.69 -2.80
C VAL A 54 6.55 4.41 -2.73
N GLN A 55 6.72 5.24 -1.69
CA GLN A 55 7.83 6.16 -1.61
C GLN A 55 9.13 5.46 -1.20
N ILE A 56 10.24 5.82 -1.86
CA ILE A 56 11.59 5.35 -1.54
C ILE A 56 12.40 6.52 -0.98
N PRO A 57 12.72 6.55 0.33
CA PRO A 57 13.46 7.65 0.97
C PRO A 57 14.98 7.61 0.72
N ALA A 58 15.43 7.00 -0.37
CA ALA A 58 16.84 6.77 -0.65
C ALA A 58 17.36 7.72 -1.73
N THR A 59 18.62 8.12 -1.59
CA THR A 59 19.34 8.94 -2.56
C THR A 59 20.60 8.25 -3.02
N VAL A 60 20.96 8.40 -4.29
CA VAL A 60 22.23 7.94 -4.87
C VAL A 60 22.93 9.15 -5.46
N ASP A 61 24.13 9.47 -4.97
CA ASP A 61 24.91 10.67 -5.39
C ASP A 61 24.10 11.99 -5.35
N GLY A 62 23.23 12.12 -4.33
CA GLY A 62 22.37 13.29 -4.14
C GLY A 62 21.16 13.34 -5.07
N GLN A 63 20.89 12.30 -5.85
CA GLN A 63 19.68 12.14 -6.65
C GLN A 63 18.70 11.22 -5.94
N ASP A 64 17.43 11.63 -5.85
CA ASP A 64 16.37 10.80 -5.28
C ASP A 64 16.11 9.57 -6.16
N VAL A 65 16.01 8.40 -5.52
CA VAL A 65 15.57 7.18 -6.19
C VAL A 65 14.10 7.34 -6.55
N VAL A 66 13.76 7.06 -7.81
CA VAL A 66 12.39 7.17 -8.30
C VAL A 66 11.46 6.21 -7.55
N ASP A 67 10.37 6.76 -7.02
CA ASP A 67 9.34 6.00 -6.31
C ASP A 67 8.72 4.89 -7.16
N ARG A 68 8.29 3.82 -6.50
CA ARG A 68 7.71 2.67 -7.18
C ARG A 68 6.22 2.90 -7.43
N THR A 69 5.81 2.88 -8.69
CA THR A 69 4.40 3.01 -9.07
C THR A 69 3.76 1.68 -9.46
N TYR A 70 2.50 1.49 -9.07
CA TYR A 70 1.65 0.36 -9.42
C TYR A 70 0.36 0.86 -10.05
N VAL A 71 0.06 0.40 -11.26
CA VAL A 71 -1.22 0.71 -11.92
C VAL A 71 -2.25 -0.32 -11.49
N ILE A 72 -3.32 0.16 -10.87
CA ILE A 72 -4.48 -0.63 -10.49
C ILE A 72 -5.54 -0.48 -11.58
N PRO A 73 -5.87 -1.55 -12.34
CA PRO A 73 -6.80 -1.46 -13.46
C PRO A 73 -8.17 -0.88 -13.08
N ALA A 74 -8.86 -0.31 -14.06
CA ALA A 74 -10.23 0.15 -13.89
C ALA A 74 -11.19 -1.02 -13.62
N THR A 75 -12.29 -0.76 -12.92
CA THR A 75 -13.48 -1.60 -12.67
C THR A 75 -13.25 -2.88 -11.86
N SER A 76 -12.27 -3.70 -12.25
CA SER A 76 -11.96 -5.01 -11.66
C SER A 76 -10.54 -5.07 -11.10
N GLY A 77 -9.90 -3.91 -10.89
CA GLY A 77 -8.56 -3.86 -10.35
C GLY A 77 -8.55 -4.42 -8.93
N ASP A 78 -7.85 -5.53 -8.73
CA ASP A 78 -7.61 -6.15 -7.43
C ASP A 78 -6.21 -6.74 -7.46
N VAL A 79 -5.27 -6.02 -6.86
CA VAL A 79 -3.84 -6.30 -6.97
C VAL A 79 -3.27 -6.55 -5.59
N LEU A 80 -2.51 -7.63 -5.47
CA LEU A 80 -1.71 -7.91 -4.29
C LEU A 80 -0.24 -7.57 -4.58
N ILE A 81 0.28 -6.58 -3.87
CA ILE A 81 1.65 -6.10 -3.97
C ILE A 81 2.49 -6.87 -2.93
N PRO A 82 3.62 -7.49 -3.34
CA PRO A 82 4.47 -8.26 -2.44
C PRO A 82 5.13 -7.38 -1.37
N PRO A 83 5.75 -8.00 -0.34
CA PRO A 83 6.46 -7.25 0.68
C PRO A 83 7.58 -6.38 0.13
N PHE A 84 7.74 -5.21 0.74
CA PHE A 84 8.74 -4.24 0.33
C PHE A 84 10.08 -4.49 1.02
N PRO A 85 11.21 -4.46 0.29
CA PRO A 85 12.54 -4.48 0.88
C PRO A 85 12.77 -3.31 1.85
N ALA A 86 13.78 -3.42 2.70
CA ALA A 86 14.09 -2.40 3.72
C ALA A 86 14.36 -0.98 3.15
N VAL A 87 14.70 -0.85 1.86
CA VAL A 87 14.92 0.44 1.20
C VAL A 87 13.68 1.33 1.19
N TYR A 88 12.47 0.76 1.27
CA TYR A 88 11.20 1.50 1.33
C TYR A 88 10.86 2.02 2.73
N ARG A 89 11.67 1.66 3.73
CA ARG A 89 11.44 2.02 5.12
C ARG A 89 11.86 3.48 5.36
N GLN A 90 10.89 4.31 5.69
CA GLN A 90 11.03 5.70 6.10
C GLN A 90 11.75 5.81 7.45
N ALA A 91 12.22 7.01 7.79
CA ALA A 91 12.94 7.27 9.03
C ALA A 91 12.15 6.89 10.30
N ASN A 92 10.81 6.90 10.24
CA ASN A 92 9.93 6.47 11.32
C ASN A 92 9.60 4.96 11.32
N GLY A 93 10.27 4.16 10.49
CA GLY A 93 10.07 2.72 10.40
C GLY A 93 8.86 2.28 9.57
N LYS A 94 8.20 3.21 8.86
CA LYS A 94 6.99 2.92 8.08
C LYS A 94 7.27 2.92 6.58
N VAL A 95 6.33 2.40 5.81
CA VAL A 95 6.26 2.53 4.35
C VAL A 95 5.12 3.48 4.02
N TYR A 96 5.36 4.39 3.07
CA TYR A 96 4.38 5.39 2.65
C TYR A 96 3.76 5.01 1.30
N ILE A 97 2.44 5.13 1.21
CA ILE A 97 1.66 4.87 0.01
C ILE A 97 0.84 6.12 -0.33
N ASP A 98 0.96 6.56 -1.57
CA ASP A 98 0.19 7.64 -2.18
C ASP A 98 -0.70 7.11 -3.30
N TYR A 99 -1.74 7.88 -3.61
CA TYR A 99 -2.73 7.54 -4.62
C TYR A 99 -2.85 8.70 -5.60
N SER A 100 -2.92 8.41 -6.90
CA SER A 100 -3.21 9.45 -7.90
C SER A 100 -4.58 10.09 -7.67
N ASP A 101 -5.55 9.31 -7.19
CA ASP A 101 -6.88 9.74 -6.75
C ASP A 101 -7.48 8.63 -5.86
N PRO A 102 -7.89 8.92 -4.62
CA PRO A 102 -8.42 7.92 -3.69
C PRO A 102 -9.83 7.44 -4.04
N ALA A 103 -10.59 8.15 -4.88
CA ALA A 103 -12.00 7.87 -5.11
C ALA A 103 -12.23 6.49 -5.76
N GLY A 104 -12.92 5.62 -5.02
CA GLY A 104 -13.21 4.24 -5.43
C GLY A 104 -12.03 3.27 -5.22
N LEU A 105 -10.96 3.71 -4.57
CA LEU A 105 -9.82 2.88 -4.19
C LEU A 105 -9.96 2.41 -2.74
N SER A 106 -9.59 1.17 -2.47
CA SER A 106 -9.50 0.63 -1.12
C SER A 106 -8.22 -0.17 -0.97
N VAL A 107 -7.66 -0.14 0.24
CA VAL A 107 -6.35 -0.70 0.55
C VAL A 107 -6.41 -1.53 1.83
N ALA A 108 -5.65 -2.61 1.88
CA ALA A 108 -5.43 -3.39 3.09
C ALA A 108 -3.95 -3.78 3.19
N VAL A 109 -3.43 -3.82 4.40
CA VAL A 109 -2.11 -4.38 4.70
C VAL A 109 -2.35 -5.76 5.32
N LEU A 110 -1.88 -6.81 4.65
CA LEU A 110 -2.07 -8.19 5.06
C LEU A 110 -0.74 -8.73 5.61
N GLU A 111 -0.75 -9.35 6.78
CA GLU A 111 0.43 -9.94 7.39
C GLU A 111 0.37 -11.47 7.34
N LEU A 112 1.39 -12.08 6.73
CA LEU A 112 1.48 -13.53 6.63
C LEU A 112 1.76 -14.18 7.99
N PRO A 113 1.14 -15.34 8.27
CA PRO A 113 1.36 -16.08 9.50
C PRO A 113 2.80 -16.60 9.58
N VAL A 114 3.22 -16.93 10.79
CA VAL A 114 4.48 -17.63 11.09
C VAL A 114 4.34 -19.15 11.01
#